data_AF-A0A090QNJ4-F1
#
_entry.id   AF-A0A090QNJ4-F1
#
_cell.length_a   1.000
_cell.length_b   1.000
_cell.length_c   1.000
_cell.angle_alpha   90.00
_cell.angle_beta   90.00
_cell.angle_gamma   90.00
#
_symmetry.space_group_name_H-M   'P 1'
#
loop_
_entity.id
_entity.type
_entity.pdbx_description
1 polymer ?
#
loop_
_entity_poly.entity_id
_entity_poly.type
_entity_poly.pdbx_seq_one_letter_code
_entity_poly.pdbx_strand_id
1 'polypeptide(L)' 'MGWFQFATTRHGTFWGHDGGGPGILSRVMIDPTTGNGVVLLINNFFVDFRQRARLLDELCAALEQF' A
#
# COMPACT_ATOMS: atom_id res chain seq x y z
N MET A 1 -17.11 -2.04 -8.83
CA MET A 1 -15.66 -2.00 -9.11
C MET A 1 -14.95 -1.72 -7.79
N GLY A 2 -14.17 -2.67 -7.27
CA GLY A 2 -13.55 -2.60 -5.93
C GLY A 2 -12.09 -2.15 -5.96
N TRP A 3 -11.75 -1.20 -6.83
CA TRP A 3 -10.41 -0.62 -6.93
C TRP A 3 -10.55 0.90 -6.87
N PHE A 4 -9.59 1.52 -6.21
CA PHE A 4 -9.53 2.97 -5.99
C PHE A 4 -8.19 3.50 -6.47
N GLN A 5 -8.20 4.74 -6.93
CA GLN A 5 -6.99 5.47 -7.28
C GLN A 5 -6.50 6.24 -6.05
N PHE A 6 -5.21 6.15 -5.76
CA PHE A 6 -4.55 6.84 -4.65
C PHE A 6 -3.40 7.68 -5.20
N ALA A 7 -3.39 8.97 -4.86
CA ALA A 7 -2.24 9.82 -5.13
C ALA A 7 -1.39 9.93 -3.87
N THR A 8 -0.13 9.51 -3.97
CA THR A 8 0.88 9.78 -2.96
C THR A 8 1.64 11.04 -3.35
N THR A 9 2.01 11.87 -2.38
CA THR A 9 2.75 13.11 -2.66
C THR A 9 4.18 12.86 -3.15
N ARG A 10 4.75 11.69 -2.83
CA ARG A 10 6.16 11.34 -3.14
C ARG A 10 6.31 10.35 -4.30
N HIS A 11 5.44 9.35 -4.39
CA HIS A 11 5.61 8.19 -5.28
C HIS A 11 4.62 8.18 -6.45
N GLY A 12 3.88 9.27 -6.65
CA GLY A 12 2.91 9.37 -7.73
C GLY A 12 1.60 8.62 -7.45
N THR A 13 0.98 8.14 -8.52
CA THR A 13 -0.40 7.62 -8.50
C THR A 13 -0.42 6.10 -8.57
N PHE A 14 -1.22 5.47 -7.73
CA PHE A 14 -1.40 4.03 -7.67
C PHE A 14 -2.87 3.66 -7.80
N TRP A 15 -3.15 2.47 -8.31
CA TRP A 15 -4.45 1.82 -8.23
C TRP A 15 -4.40 0.69 -7.22
N GLY A 16 -5.43 0.53 -6.39
CA GLY A 16 -5.41 -0.53 -5.39
C GLY A 16 -6.68 -0.64 -4.56
N HIS A 17 -6.56 -1.37 -3.45
CA HIS A 17 -7.62 -1.52 -2.48
C HIS A 17 -7.04 -1.75 -1.08
N ASP A 18 -7.68 -1.14 -0.09
CA ASP A 18 -7.42 -1.39 1.32
C ASP A 18 -8.41 -2.42 1.86
N GLY A 19 -7.90 -3.50 2.43
CA GLY A 19 -8.70 -4.46 3.19
C GLY A 19 -8.42 -4.32 4.69
N GLY A 20 -9.43 -4.61 5.49
CA GLY A 20 -9.29 -4.62 6.94
C GLY A 20 -10.39 -5.44 7.59
N GLY A 21 -10.02 -6.19 8.62
CA GLY A 21 -10.92 -6.98 9.45
C GLY A 21 -10.30 -7.28 10.81
N PRO A 22 -11.02 -7.96 11.72
CA PRO A 22 -10.48 -8.32 13.02
C PRO A 22 -9.15 -9.10 12.88
N GLY A 23 -8.07 -8.51 13.40
CA GLY A 23 -6.73 -9.12 13.38
C GLY A 23 -5.95 -8.99 12.07
N ILE A 24 -6.51 -8.39 11.01
CA ILE A 24 -5.80 -8.24 9.74
C ILE A 24 -6.00 -6.86 9.11
N LEU A 25 -4.90 -6.31 8.62
CA LEU A 25 -4.89 -5.20 7.68
C LEU A 25 -4.22 -5.66 6.39
N SER A 26 -4.78 -5.28 5.25
CA SER A 26 -4.23 -5.60 3.95
C SER A 26 -4.27 -4.40 3.01
N ARG A 27 -3.32 -4.35 2.09
CA ARG A 27 -3.31 -3.39 0.99
C ARG A 27 -2.73 -4.05 -0.25
N VAL A 28 -3.36 -3.82 -1.38
CA VAL A 28 -2.78 -4.07 -2.70
C VAL A 28 -2.71 -2.74 -3.44
N MET A 29 -1.60 -2.48 -4.14
CA MET A 29 -1.44 -1.31 -4.99
C MET A 29 -0.52 -1.60 -6.16
N ILE A 30 -0.81 -1.01 -7.33
CA ILE A 30 -0.02 -1.10 -8.55
C ILE A 30 0.18 0.30 -9.13
N ASP A 31 1.41 0.60 -9.54
CA ASP A 31 1.73 1.75 -10.34
C ASP A 31 1.27 1.46 -11.79
N PRO A 32 0.29 2.23 -12.33
CA PRO A 32 -0.22 2.00 -13.68
C PRO A 32 0.79 2.33 -14.78
N THR A 33 1.85 3.09 -14.48
CA THR A 33 2.87 3.48 -15.46
C THR A 33 3.93 2.41 -15.62
N THR A 34 4.44 1.85 -14.52
CA THR A 34 5.51 0.84 -14.54
C THR A 34 5.00 -0.60 -14.47
N GLY A 35 3.79 -0.82 -13.92
CA GLY A 35 3.27 -2.14 -13.59
C GLY A 35 3.83 -2.73 -12.29
N ASN A 36 4.73 -2.02 -11.60
CA ASN A 36 5.26 -2.42 -10.30
C ASN A 36 4.19 -2.32 -9.22
N GLY A 37 4.20 -3.20 -8.22
CA GLY A 37 3.15 -3.23 -7.21
C GLY A 37 3.58 -3.76 -5.85
N VAL A 38 2.77 -3.42 -4.84
CA VAL A 38 2.94 -3.85 -3.46
C VAL A 38 1.71 -4.65 -3.04
N VAL A 39 1.94 -5.78 -2.39
CA VAL A 39 0.94 -6.50 -1.59
C VAL A 39 1.43 -6.54 -0.15
N LEU A 40 0.63 -5.98 0.75
CA LEU A 40 0.92 -5.91 2.18
C LEU A 40 -0.16 -6.63 2.96
N LEU A 41 0.25 -7.56 3.83
CA LEU A 41 -0.61 -8.26 4.77
C LEU A 41 0.00 -8.12 6.17
N ILE A 42 -0.75 -7.54 7.10
CA ILE A 42 -0.32 -7.35 8.48
C ILE A 42 -1.29 -8.08 9.41
N ASN A 43 -0.81 -9.13 10.07
CA ASN A 43 -1.55 -9.84 11.11
C ASN A 43 -1.31 -9.18 12.47
N ASN A 44 -2.05 -8.12 12.77
CA ASN A 44 -1.94 -7.44 14.05
C ASN A 44 -3.22 -6.63 14.34
N PHE A 45 -3.82 -6.91 15.50
CA PHE A 45 -5.07 -6.31 15.96
C PHE A 45 -4.92 -4.83 16.39
N PHE A 46 -3.70 -4.37 16.69
CA PHE A 46 -3.41 -3.06 17.26
C PHE A 46 -2.39 -2.25 16.46
N VAL A 47 -2.30 -2.47 15.14
CA VAL A 47 -1.35 -1.74 14.29
C VAL A 47 -1.42 -0.24 14.53
N ASP A 48 -0.29 0.31 14.94
CA ASP A 48 -0.08 1.74 14.92
C ASP A 48 -0.13 2.19 13.46
N PHE A 49 -1.15 2.99 13.12
CA PHE A 49 -1.32 3.55 11.78
C PHE A 49 -0.06 4.27 11.28
N ARG A 50 0.77 4.83 12.16
CA ARG A 50 2.04 5.46 11.81
C ARG A 50 3.08 4.45 11.33
N GLN A 51 3.17 3.29 11.99
CA GLN A 51 4.07 2.22 11.56
C GLN A 51 3.65 1.65 10.21
N ARG A 52 2.35 1.42 10.00
CA ARG A 52 1.82 1.00 8.70
C ARG A 52 2.14 2.02 7.61
N ALA A 53 1.93 3.31 7.88
CA ALA A 53 2.22 4.38 6.92
C ALA A 53 3.70 4.42 6.56
N ARG A 54 4.60 4.31 7.55
CA ARG A 54 6.04 4.25 7.34
C ARG A 54 6.46 3.05 6.50
N LEU A 55 5.95 1.86 6.81
CA LEU A 55 6.24 0.64 6.04
C LEU A 55 5.80 0.78 4.58
N LEU A 56 4.65 1.42 4.34
CA LEU A 56 4.18 1.68 2.98
C LEU A 56 5.09 2.66 2.23
N ASP A 57 5.57 3.73 2.88
CA ASP A 57 6.54 4.67 2.29
C ASP A 57 7.85 3.95 1.91
N GLU A 58 8.36 3.09 2.81
CA GLU A 58 9.56 2.28 2.56
C GLU A 58 9.37 1.29 1.39
N LEU A 59 8.21 0.63 1.30
CA LEU A 59 7.89 -0.27 0.19
C LEU A 59 7.74 0.48 -1.15
N CYS A 60 7.12 1.65 -1.16
CA CYS A 60 7.01 2.46 -2.38
C CYS A 60 8.39 2.93 -2.85
N ALA A 61 9.24 3.39 -1.93
CA ALA A 61 10.62 3.79 -2.26
C ALA A 61 11.46 2.63 -2.81
N ALA A 62 11.21 1.39 -2.36
CA ALA A 62 11.89 0.22 -2.91
C ALA A 62 11.44 -0.11 -4.35
N LEU A 63 10.19 0.20 -4.71
CA LEU A 63 9.69 -0.02 -6.08
C LEU A 63 10.32 0.92 -7.11
N GLU A 64 10.75 2.13 -6.70
CA GLU A 64 11.43 3.08 -7.61
C GLU A 64 12.82 2.61 -8.07
N GLN A 65 13.37 1.56 -7.46
CA GLN A 65 14.69 1.01 -7.77
C GLN A 65 14.66 -0.05 -8.88
N PHE A 66 13.47 -0.43 -9.37
CA PHE A 66 13.25 -1.46 -10.39
C PHE A 66 12.56 -0.90 -11.63
#